data_AF-A0A0D6M2X4-F1
#
_entry.id   AF-A0A0D6M2X4-F1
#
_cell.length_a   1.000
_cell.length_b   1.000
_cell.length_c   1.000
_cell.angle_alpha   90.00
_cell.angle_beta   90.00
_cell.angle_gamma   90.00
#
_symmetry.space_group_name_H-M   'P 1'
#
loop_
_entity.id
_entity.type
_entity.pdbx_description
1 polymer ?
#
loop_
_entity_poly.entity_id
_entity_poly.type
_entity_poly.pdbx_seq_one_letter_code
_entity_poly.pdbx_strand_id
1 'polypeptide(L)'
;MKNQFQLCPKPEVREKENKTAVGEQESLLGSLTFSNRSTFSMEKFAELFVKYGLVIVNDVEATSQATETLCRRVAPIHDTFFGAFWVFSNKTHENGEEYHEDTAYGNEGIGPHTDGTYFNQTPGIQVFHCLHPAVEGGDTVLVDGFNCARQLKEENPNAFEILSRRKIEHHYVEVGDTDGGLFSTSREKSVIELDLHGNLVQIRMHLIGREWRRVLFHKPFIL
;
A
#
# COMPACT_ATOMS: atom_id res chain seq x y z
N MET A 1 36.31 -11.17 43.70
CA MET A 1 36.21 -11.34 42.23
C MET A 1 35.12 -10.41 41.73
N LYS A 2 35.50 -9.31 41.05
CA LYS A 2 34.58 -8.37 40.38
C LYS A 2 34.88 -8.50 38.89
N ASN A 3 33.93 -9.00 38.10
CA ASN A 3 34.07 -9.09 36.65
C ASN A 3 33.75 -7.72 36.04
N GLN A 4 34.77 -7.07 35.49
CA GLN A 4 34.64 -5.91 34.62
C GLN A 4 34.24 -6.40 33.22
N PHE A 5 33.08 -5.96 32.72
CA PHE A 5 32.74 -6.06 31.31
C PHE A 5 33.31 -4.84 30.58
N GLN A 6 34.20 -5.09 29.62
CA GLN A 6 34.83 -4.08 28.79
C GLN A 6 33.86 -3.70 27.65
N LEU A 7 33.42 -2.43 27.64
CA LEU A 7 32.58 -1.88 26.58
C LEU A 7 33.43 -1.70 25.30
N CYS A 8 32.95 -2.22 24.18
CA CYS A 8 33.52 -1.89 22.86
C CYS A 8 33.37 -0.38 22.56
N PRO A 9 34.37 0.27 21.94
CA PRO A 9 34.26 1.67 21.54
C PRO A 9 33.21 1.84 20.43
N LYS A 10 32.45 2.95 20.51
CA LYS A 10 31.46 3.34 19.50
C LYS A 10 32.16 3.59 18.15
N PRO A 11 31.61 3.13 17.02
CA PRO A 11 32.13 3.52 15.72
C PRO A 11 31.81 5.00 15.44
N GLU A 12 32.81 5.72 14.92
CA GLU A 12 32.70 7.11 14.47
C GLU A 12 31.67 7.26 13.35
N VAL A 13 30.83 8.29 13.47
CA VAL A 13 29.88 8.71 12.45
C VAL A 13 30.67 9.34 11.30
N ARG A 14 30.73 8.65 10.15
CA ARG A 14 31.08 9.29 8.88
C ARG A 14 29.79 9.79 8.24
N GLU A 15 29.64 11.11 8.19
CA GLU A 15 28.68 11.77 7.30
C GLU A 15 28.95 11.29 5.87
N LYS A 16 28.02 10.53 5.31
CA LYS A 16 27.95 10.27 3.88
C LYS A 16 26.80 11.10 3.33
N GLU A 17 27.14 11.90 2.34
CA GLU A 17 26.24 12.75 1.55
C GLU A 17 24.95 12.01 1.19
N ASN A 18 23.82 12.64 1.50
CA ASN A 18 22.47 12.16 1.20
C ASN A 18 22.26 12.03 -0.31
N LYS A 19 22.39 10.81 -0.82
CA LYS A 19 21.75 10.40 -2.07
C LYS A 19 20.42 9.76 -1.71
N THR A 20 19.33 10.39 -2.14
CA THR A 20 17.95 9.88 -2.02
C THR A 20 17.85 8.52 -2.69
N ALA A 21 17.49 7.48 -1.93
CA ALA A 21 17.40 6.09 -2.39
C ALA A 21 16.34 5.84 -3.49
N VAL A 22 15.47 6.83 -3.75
CA VAL A 22 14.48 6.81 -4.83
C VAL A 22 15.12 6.76 -6.22
N GLY A 23 16.26 7.45 -6.41
CA GLY A 23 16.86 7.63 -7.74
C GLY A 23 17.49 6.36 -8.36
N GLU A 24 17.86 5.36 -7.56
CA GLU A 24 18.46 4.12 -8.11
C GLU A 24 17.39 3.08 -8.49
N GLN A 25 16.25 3.01 -7.80
CA GLN A 25 15.16 2.08 -8.12
C GLN A 25 14.23 2.55 -9.25
N GLU A 26 14.09 3.87 -9.47
CA GLU A 26 13.39 4.41 -10.65
C GLU A 26 14.01 3.96 -11.98
N SER A 27 15.31 3.64 -12.00
CA SER A 27 15.99 3.15 -13.21
C SER A 27 15.64 1.70 -13.58
N LEU A 28 15.13 0.92 -12.62
CA LEU A 28 14.75 -0.50 -12.79
C LEU A 28 13.26 -0.70 -13.03
N LEU A 29 12.43 0.22 -12.54
CA LEU A 29 11.00 0.25 -12.78
C LEU A 29 10.74 1.02 -14.09
N GLY A 30 10.06 0.40 -15.04
CA GLY A 30 9.69 1.11 -16.26
C GLY A 30 8.78 2.29 -15.94
N SER A 31 9.13 3.48 -16.38
CA SER A 31 8.32 4.68 -16.23
C SER A 31 7.65 5.08 -17.55
N LEU A 32 6.48 5.71 -17.44
CA LEU A 32 5.75 6.30 -18.54
C LEU A 32 5.70 7.81 -18.36
N THR A 33 5.82 8.55 -19.46
CA THR A 33 5.68 10.01 -19.46
C THR A 33 4.33 10.40 -20.02
N PHE A 34 3.56 11.17 -19.26
CA PHE A 34 2.28 11.73 -19.65
C PHE A 34 2.42 13.24 -19.90
N SER A 35 2.85 13.64 -21.09
CA SER A 35 3.02 15.06 -21.40
C SER A 35 1.75 15.70 -21.99
N ASN A 36 0.88 14.95 -22.69
CA ASN A 36 -0.45 15.43 -23.15
C ASN A 36 -1.41 14.28 -23.53
N ARG A 37 -2.63 14.63 -23.99
CA ARG A 37 -3.68 13.68 -24.43
C ARG A 37 -3.23 12.61 -25.44
N SER A 38 -2.19 12.86 -26.22
CA SER A 38 -1.64 12.02 -27.31
C SER A 38 -0.41 11.18 -26.94
N THR A 39 0.18 11.32 -25.74
CA THR A 39 1.42 10.62 -25.36
C THR A 39 1.23 9.39 -24.47
N PHE A 40 0.03 9.15 -23.92
CA PHE A 40 -0.23 7.96 -23.11
C PHE A 40 -0.37 6.70 -23.98
N SER A 41 0.57 5.77 -23.85
CA SER A 41 0.49 4.46 -24.51
C SER A 41 -0.14 3.42 -23.58
N MET A 42 -1.39 3.03 -23.87
CA MET A 42 -2.06 1.97 -23.12
C MET A 42 -1.38 0.61 -23.29
N GLU A 43 -0.79 0.35 -24.45
CA GLU A 43 0.01 -0.86 -24.70
C GLU A 43 1.19 -0.92 -23.73
N LYS A 44 1.94 0.18 -23.62
CA LYS A 44 3.10 0.23 -22.74
C LYS A 44 2.71 0.19 -21.27
N PHE A 45 1.61 0.85 -20.91
CA PHE A 45 1.03 0.75 -19.56
C PHE A 45 0.70 -0.71 -19.23
N ALA A 46 -0.02 -1.42 -20.09
CA ALA A 46 -0.40 -2.81 -19.88
C ALA A 46 0.83 -3.72 -19.76
N GLU A 47 1.84 -3.56 -20.64
CA GLU A 47 3.07 -4.33 -20.59
C GLU A 47 3.80 -4.16 -19.24
N LEU A 48 3.98 -2.92 -18.80
CA LEU A 48 4.66 -2.62 -17.54
C LEU A 48 3.84 -3.09 -16.33
N PHE A 49 2.54 -2.83 -16.34
CA PHE A 49 1.65 -3.19 -15.25
C PHE A 49 1.56 -4.72 -15.07
N VAL A 50 1.43 -5.48 -16.16
CA VAL A 50 1.41 -6.95 -16.08
C VAL A 50 2.77 -7.51 -15.64
N LYS A 51 3.87 -6.89 -16.05
CA LYS A 51 5.22 -7.37 -15.73
C LYS A 51 5.64 -7.06 -14.28
N TYR A 52 5.30 -5.88 -13.78
CA TYR A 52 5.82 -5.36 -12.52
C TYR A 52 4.75 -5.16 -11.44
N GLY A 53 3.47 -5.16 -11.79
CA GLY A 53 2.36 -4.82 -10.88
C GLY A 53 2.28 -3.33 -10.54
N LEU A 54 3.17 -2.51 -11.09
CA LEU A 54 3.32 -1.09 -10.79
C LEU A 54 3.72 -0.33 -12.07
N VAL A 55 3.16 0.86 -12.25
CA VAL A 55 3.56 1.79 -13.31
C VAL A 55 3.61 3.20 -12.73
N ILE A 56 4.74 3.87 -12.89
CA ILE A 56 4.89 5.30 -12.55
C ILE A 56 4.54 6.10 -13.81
N VAL A 57 3.60 7.04 -13.67
CA VAL A 57 3.21 7.96 -14.74
C VAL A 57 3.65 9.37 -14.36
N ASN A 58 4.65 9.88 -15.07
CA ASN A 58 5.24 11.20 -14.86
C ASN A 58 4.47 12.29 -15.63
N ASP A 59 4.68 13.55 -15.24
CA ASP A 59 4.14 14.75 -15.90
C ASP A 59 2.61 14.87 -15.92
N VAL A 60 1.91 14.13 -15.07
CA VAL A 60 0.47 14.36 -14.83
C VAL A 60 0.32 15.67 -14.08
N GLU A 61 -0.50 16.58 -14.59
CA GLU A 61 -0.84 17.82 -13.89
C GLU A 61 -1.40 17.51 -12.50
N ALA A 62 -0.87 18.14 -11.46
CA ALA A 62 -1.21 17.92 -10.05
C ALA A 62 -2.61 18.45 -9.68
N THR A 63 -3.64 17.93 -10.36
CA THR A 63 -5.06 18.20 -10.12
C THR A 63 -5.85 16.89 -10.10
N SER A 64 -6.95 16.87 -9.36
CA SER A 64 -7.85 15.71 -9.31
C SER A 64 -8.46 15.42 -10.69
N GLN A 65 -8.82 16.46 -11.46
CA GLN A 65 -9.43 16.32 -12.77
C GLN A 65 -8.48 15.68 -13.81
N ALA A 66 -7.19 16.06 -13.79
CA ALA A 66 -6.20 15.45 -14.66
C ALA A 66 -5.97 13.97 -14.31
N THR A 67 -5.92 13.67 -13.01
CA THR A 67 -5.80 12.30 -12.48
C THR A 67 -6.98 11.45 -12.91
N GLU A 68 -8.21 11.92 -12.68
CA GLU A 68 -9.43 11.20 -13.03
C GLU A 68 -9.51 10.96 -14.55
N THR A 69 -9.16 11.97 -15.35
CA THR A 69 -9.12 11.85 -16.82
C THR A 69 -8.14 10.76 -17.27
N LEU A 70 -6.99 10.63 -16.62
CA LEU A 70 -6.03 9.57 -16.90
C LEU A 70 -6.57 8.20 -16.45
N CYS A 71 -7.08 8.09 -15.23
CA CYS A 71 -7.64 6.84 -14.70
C CYS A 71 -8.74 6.27 -15.63
N ARG A 72 -9.66 7.12 -16.10
CA ARG A 72 -10.75 6.73 -17.00
C ARG A 72 -10.27 6.24 -18.37
N ARG A 73 -9.02 6.53 -18.78
CA ARG A 73 -8.42 5.95 -20.00
C ARG A 73 -7.89 4.55 -19.78
N VAL A 74 -7.49 4.22 -18.55
CA VAL A 74 -6.93 2.92 -18.17
C VAL A 74 -8.05 1.93 -17.89
N ALA A 75 -9.01 2.30 -17.05
CA ALA A 75 -10.11 1.44 -16.64
C ALA A 75 -11.32 2.27 -16.14
N PRO A 76 -12.54 1.70 -16.11
CA PRO A 76 -13.66 2.29 -15.39
C PRO A 76 -13.30 2.48 -13.91
N ILE A 77 -13.65 3.63 -13.35
CA ILE A 77 -13.54 3.90 -11.93
C ILE A 77 -14.60 3.06 -11.20
N HIS A 78 -14.20 2.37 -10.14
CA HIS A 78 -15.08 1.52 -9.36
C HIS A 78 -15.52 2.26 -8.09
N ASP A 79 -16.81 2.57 -8.03
CA ASP A 79 -17.39 3.31 -6.90
C ASP A 79 -17.33 2.47 -5.62
N THR A 80 -16.94 3.11 -4.53
CA THR A 80 -16.94 2.53 -3.18
C THR A 80 -17.80 3.38 -2.26
N PHE A 81 -17.96 2.95 -1.01
CA PHE A 81 -18.61 3.79 0.01
C PHE A 81 -17.75 5.01 0.43
N PHE A 82 -16.48 5.09 0.01
CA PHE A 82 -15.65 6.30 0.07
C PHE A 82 -15.84 7.22 -1.15
N GLY A 83 -16.80 6.89 -2.01
CA GLY A 83 -17.00 7.54 -3.31
C GLY A 83 -16.21 6.88 -4.45
N ALA A 84 -16.35 7.49 -5.63
CA ALA A 84 -15.72 7.04 -6.87
C ALA A 84 -14.26 7.49 -6.97
N PHE A 85 -14.00 8.75 -6.63
CA PHE A 85 -12.69 9.38 -6.69
C PHE A 85 -12.64 10.40 -5.55
N TRP A 86 -11.65 10.28 -4.67
CA TRP A 86 -11.53 11.16 -3.51
C TRP A 86 -10.14 11.79 -3.47
N VAL A 87 -10.10 13.03 -2.98
CA VAL A 87 -8.87 13.74 -2.61
C VAL A 87 -8.87 13.78 -1.09
N PHE A 88 -7.79 13.33 -0.47
CA PHE A 88 -7.67 13.31 0.98
C PHE A 88 -6.42 14.04 1.43
N SER A 89 -6.47 14.59 2.64
CA SER A 89 -5.34 15.19 3.32
C SER A 89 -5.39 14.87 4.81
N ASN A 90 -4.25 14.97 5.49
CA ASN A 90 -4.17 14.88 6.95
C ASN A 90 -4.70 16.14 7.67
N LYS A 91 -5.23 17.13 6.95
CA LYS A 91 -5.76 18.40 7.48
C LYS A 91 -7.29 18.44 7.53
N THR A 92 -7.95 17.30 7.34
CA THR A 92 -9.41 17.14 7.19
C THR A 92 -10.22 17.39 8.48
N HIS A 93 -10.07 18.59 9.04
CA HIS A 93 -11.10 19.27 9.82
C HIS A 93 -11.46 20.64 9.21
N GLU A 94 -10.74 21.10 8.19
CA GLU A 94 -10.91 22.41 7.60
C GLU A 94 -11.52 22.26 6.20
N ASN A 95 -12.78 22.68 6.03
CA ASN A 95 -13.52 22.88 4.77
C ASN A 95 -14.60 21.86 4.34
N GLY A 96 -15.04 20.95 5.21
CA GLY A 96 -16.23 20.11 4.92
C GLY A 96 -15.99 18.99 3.90
N GLU A 97 -14.73 18.56 3.73
CA GLU A 97 -14.38 17.34 3.01
C GLU A 97 -14.79 16.10 3.83
N GLU A 98 -15.25 15.05 3.15
CA GLU A 98 -15.64 13.78 3.80
C GLU A 98 -14.41 13.17 4.49
N TYR A 99 -14.53 13.03 5.81
CA TYR A 99 -13.53 12.39 6.65
C TYR A 99 -14.02 10.99 6.99
N HIS A 100 -13.13 10.02 6.87
CA HIS A 100 -13.38 8.64 7.27
C HIS A 100 -12.46 8.24 8.40
N GLU A 101 -12.95 7.42 9.32
CA GLU A 101 -12.12 6.75 10.33
C GLU A 101 -11.22 5.69 9.69
N ASP A 102 -10.23 6.12 8.91
CA ASP A 102 -9.23 5.28 8.26
C ASP A 102 -7.83 5.81 8.53
N THR A 103 -6.87 4.90 8.67
CA THR A 103 -5.46 5.25 8.93
C THR A 103 -4.83 6.08 7.83
N ALA A 104 -5.36 6.04 6.60
CA ALA A 104 -4.95 6.88 5.49
C ALA A 104 -5.10 8.40 5.76
N TYR A 105 -5.98 8.81 6.67
CA TYR A 105 -6.21 10.22 7.00
C TYR A 105 -5.33 10.71 8.18
N GLY A 106 -4.51 9.84 8.75
CA GLY A 106 -3.58 10.16 9.84
C GLY A 106 -2.19 10.61 9.38
N ASN A 107 -1.33 10.92 10.36
CA ASN A 107 0.10 11.20 10.15
C ASN A 107 1.00 10.00 10.49
N GLU A 108 0.41 8.88 10.89
CA GLU A 108 1.16 7.69 11.29
C GLU A 108 1.66 6.94 10.05
N GLY A 109 2.86 6.36 10.16
CA GLY A 109 3.41 5.54 9.08
C GLY A 109 2.58 4.28 8.90
N ILE A 110 2.06 4.08 7.68
CA ILE A 110 1.31 2.88 7.32
C ILE A 110 2.27 1.89 6.68
N GLY A 111 2.44 0.72 7.31
CA GLY A 111 3.26 -0.36 6.77
C GLY A 111 2.66 -0.98 5.50
N PRO A 112 3.38 -1.86 4.79
CA PRO A 112 2.89 -2.52 3.58
C PRO A 112 1.55 -3.23 3.81
N HIS A 113 0.56 -2.89 2.99
CA HIS A 113 -0.79 -3.44 3.04
C HIS A 113 -1.43 -3.43 1.64
N THR A 114 -2.60 -4.05 1.53
CA THR A 114 -3.47 -4.03 0.36
C THR A 114 -4.81 -3.40 0.78
N ASP A 115 -5.36 -2.52 -0.05
CA ASP A 115 -6.61 -1.84 0.26
C ASP A 115 -7.85 -2.65 -0.09
N GLY A 116 -8.96 -2.26 0.53
CA GLY A 116 -10.26 -2.82 0.23
C GLY A 116 -10.40 -4.31 0.57
N THR A 117 -9.61 -4.85 1.52
CA THR A 117 -9.66 -6.29 1.84
C THR A 117 -11.02 -6.74 2.37
N TYR A 118 -11.79 -5.81 2.91
CA TYR A 118 -13.17 -5.95 3.36
C TYR A 118 -14.21 -5.98 2.22
N PHE A 119 -13.83 -5.70 0.97
CA PHE A 119 -14.68 -5.95 -0.20
C PHE A 119 -14.55 -7.39 -0.69
N ASN A 120 -15.66 -8.02 -1.04
CA ASN A 120 -15.65 -9.36 -1.65
C ASN A 120 -14.81 -9.40 -2.94
N GLN A 121 -14.85 -8.32 -3.72
CA GLN A 121 -13.98 -8.03 -4.85
C GLN A 121 -13.11 -6.83 -4.47
N THR A 122 -11.82 -7.05 -4.22
CA THR A 122 -10.87 -5.96 -3.94
C THR A 122 -10.63 -5.15 -5.21
N PRO A 123 -10.25 -3.86 -5.08
CA PRO A 123 -9.76 -3.09 -6.22
C PRO A 123 -8.63 -3.83 -6.93
N GLY A 124 -8.71 -3.93 -8.26
CA GLY A 124 -7.66 -4.54 -9.07
C GLY A 124 -6.50 -3.59 -9.40
N ILE A 125 -6.77 -2.28 -9.42
CA ILE A 125 -5.79 -1.22 -9.63
C ILE A 125 -6.07 -0.13 -8.61
N GLN A 126 -5.03 0.34 -7.95
CA GLN A 126 -5.08 1.50 -7.07
C GLN A 126 -4.17 2.58 -7.63
N VAL A 127 -4.63 3.83 -7.59
CA VAL A 127 -3.90 4.98 -8.12
C VAL A 127 -3.71 6.01 -7.03
N PHE A 128 -2.47 6.40 -6.80
CA PHE A 128 -2.11 7.51 -5.92
C PHE A 128 -1.45 8.61 -6.74
N HIS A 129 -1.90 9.85 -6.54
CA HIS A 129 -1.27 11.02 -7.12
C HIS A 129 -1.02 12.06 -6.02
N CYS A 130 0.25 12.34 -5.76
CA CYS A 130 0.65 13.37 -4.81
C CYS A 130 0.39 14.76 -5.41
N LEU A 131 -0.66 15.44 -4.92
CA LEU A 131 -0.96 16.82 -5.33
C LEU A 131 -0.12 17.84 -4.56
N HIS A 132 0.15 17.55 -3.29
CA HIS A 132 0.94 18.37 -2.39
C HIS A 132 1.85 17.48 -1.52
N PRO A 133 3.18 17.55 -1.70
CA PRO A 133 4.09 16.73 -0.91
C PRO A 133 4.15 17.23 0.54
N ALA A 134 4.42 16.31 1.47
CA ALA A 134 4.72 16.66 2.85
C ALA A 134 6.06 17.42 2.95
N VAL A 135 6.20 18.24 4.00
CA VAL A 135 7.47 18.95 4.28
C VAL A 135 8.54 17.97 4.77
N GLU A 136 8.15 16.95 5.53
CA GLU A 136 9.01 15.90 6.06
C GLU A 136 8.23 14.57 6.07
N GLY A 137 8.88 13.47 5.71
CA GLY A 137 8.26 12.15 5.62
C GLY A 137 7.29 12.02 4.44
N GLY A 138 6.31 11.12 4.58
CA GLY A 138 5.36 10.80 3.49
C GLY A 138 5.95 9.92 2.39
N ASP A 139 7.07 9.25 2.66
CA ASP A 139 7.71 8.34 1.72
C ASP A 139 6.76 7.17 1.38
N THR A 140 6.69 6.84 0.09
CA THR A 140 5.93 5.69 -0.39
C THR A 140 6.76 4.41 -0.27
N VAL A 141 6.18 3.37 0.33
CA VAL A 141 6.79 2.04 0.42
C VAL A 141 5.94 1.04 -0.36
N LEU A 142 6.57 0.29 -1.27
CA LEU A 142 5.93 -0.73 -2.09
C LEU A 142 6.67 -2.05 -1.95
N VAL A 143 5.91 -3.15 -1.87
CA VAL A 143 6.45 -4.51 -1.67
C VAL A 143 5.78 -5.47 -2.65
N ASP A 144 6.58 -6.32 -3.32
CA ASP A 144 6.05 -7.43 -4.12
C ASP A 144 5.54 -8.55 -3.18
N GLY A 145 4.24 -8.51 -2.91
CA GLY A 145 3.57 -9.49 -2.06
C GLY A 145 3.64 -10.93 -2.60
N PHE A 146 3.76 -11.13 -3.91
CA PHE A 146 3.93 -12.47 -4.48
C PHE A 146 5.34 -13.00 -4.22
N ASN A 147 6.34 -12.13 -4.28
CA ASN A 147 7.70 -12.49 -3.90
C ASN A 147 7.81 -12.81 -2.41
N CYS A 148 7.17 -12.00 -1.55
CA CYS A 148 7.08 -12.31 -0.12
C CYS A 148 6.40 -13.66 0.14
N ALA A 149 5.31 -13.96 -0.55
CA ALA A 149 4.62 -15.24 -0.41
C ALA A 149 5.49 -16.43 -0.87
N ARG A 150 6.27 -16.27 -1.95
CA ARG A 150 7.22 -17.28 -2.43
C ARG A 150 8.35 -17.52 -1.41
N GLN A 151 8.96 -16.46 -0.88
CA GLN A 151 9.99 -16.56 0.17
C GLN A 151 9.43 -17.21 1.43
N LEU A 152 8.23 -16.81 1.88
CA LEU A 152 7.58 -17.43 3.03
C LEU A 152 7.35 -18.93 2.84
N LYS A 153 6.98 -19.35 1.62
CA LYS A 153 6.79 -20.78 1.30
C LYS A 153 8.08 -21.58 1.47
N GLU A 154 9.22 -20.99 1.17
CA GLU A 154 10.55 -21.62 1.29
C GLU A 154 11.05 -21.60 2.74
N GLU A 155 10.94 -20.46 3.41
CA GLU A 155 11.47 -20.24 4.76
C GLU A 155 10.60 -20.85 5.87
N ASN A 156 9.27 -20.78 5.72
CA ASN A 156 8.31 -21.31 6.68
C ASN A 156 7.05 -21.87 5.97
N PRO A 157 7.14 -23.08 5.40
CA PRO A 157 6.04 -23.71 4.66
C PRO A 157 4.76 -23.85 5.49
N ASN A 158 4.86 -24.04 6.80
CA ASN A 158 3.71 -24.14 7.70
C ASN A 158 2.96 -22.81 7.81
N ALA A 159 3.67 -21.70 8.00
CA ALA A 159 3.05 -20.37 8.00
C ALA A 159 2.39 -20.06 6.64
N PHE A 160 3.05 -20.40 5.53
CA PHE A 160 2.46 -20.28 4.19
C PHE A 160 1.17 -21.12 4.05
N GLU A 161 1.17 -22.37 4.52
CA GLU A 161 -0.02 -23.22 4.49
C GLU A 161 -1.17 -22.63 5.32
N ILE A 162 -0.87 -22.14 6.53
CA ILE A 162 -1.87 -21.47 7.38
C ILE A 162 -2.45 -20.26 6.66
N LEU A 163 -1.61 -19.36 6.15
CA LEU A 163 -2.05 -18.12 5.51
C LEU A 163 -2.75 -18.34 4.15
N SER A 164 -2.48 -19.46 3.49
CA SER A 164 -3.13 -19.82 2.23
C SER A 164 -4.44 -20.60 2.40
N ARG A 165 -4.55 -21.43 3.44
CA ARG A 165 -5.74 -22.26 3.67
C ARG A 165 -6.74 -21.65 4.64
N ARG A 166 -6.28 -20.96 5.69
CA ARG A 166 -7.19 -20.41 6.70
C ARG A 166 -8.02 -19.30 6.09
N LYS A 167 -9.32 -19.52 6.14
CA LYS A 167 -10.33 -18.55 5.78
C LYS A 167 -10.64 -17.69 7.00
N ILE A 168 -10.64 -16.39 6.79
CA ILE A 168 -10.74 -15.37 7.81
C ILE A 168 -11.69 -14.27 7.31
N GLU A 169 -12.24 -13.53 8.27
CA GLU A 169 -13.00 -12.33 7.97
C GLU A 169 -12.07 -11.12 7.84
N HIS A 170 -12.39 -10.25 6.90
CA HIS A 170 -11.81 -8.93 6.74
C HIS A 170 -12.95 -7.93 6.87
N HIS A 171 -12.84 -6.95 7.77
CA HIS A 171 -13.90 -5.97 7.98
C HIS A 171 -13.39 -4.54 8.03
N TYR A 172 -14.28 -3.62 7.68
CA TYR A 172 -14.18 -2.19 7.93
C TYR A 172 -15.37 -1.80 8.80
N VAL A 173 -15.10 -1.06 9.87
CA VAL A 173 -16.10 -0.55 10.81
C VAL A 173 -15.76 0.90 11.06
N GLU A 174 -16.69 1.78 10.72
CA GLU A 174 -16.65 3.20 11.06
C GLU A 174 -17.87 3.50 11.93
N VAL A 175 -17.65 4.09 13.11
CA VAL A 175 -18.74 4.36 14.06
C VAL A 175 -19.20 5.80 13.88
N GLY A 176 -20.32 5.99 13.19
CA GLY A 176 -20.93 7.32 13.02
C GLY A 176 -21.54 7.87 14.31
N ASP A 177 -21.44 9.18 14.52
CA ASP A 177 -21.88 9.84 15.75
C ASP A 177 -23.41 9.86 15.96
N THR A 178 -24.22 9.81 14.89
CA THR A 178 -25.68 10.02 15.05
C THR A 178 -26.65 9.20 14.19
N ASP A 179 -26.31 8.64 13.01
CA ASP A 179 -27.31 7.84 12.26
C ASP A 179 -26.78 6.93 11.12
N GLY A 180 -25.51 6.52 11.15
CA GLY A 180 -25.00 5.59 10.13
C GLY A 180 -23.51 5.32 10.28
N GLY A 181 -23.18 4.14 10.82
CA GLY A 181 -21.83 3.61 10.70
C GLY A 181 -21.65 2.92 9.35
N LEU A 182 -20.44 2.97 8.79
CA LEU A 182 -20.09 2.17 7.63
C LEU A 182 -19.60 0.81 8.11
N PHE A 183 -20.21 -0.24 7.56
CA PHE A 183 -19.79 -1.61 7.82
C PHE A 183 -19.60 -2.34 6.49
N SER A 184 -18.40 -2.87 6.29
CA SER A 184 -18.10 -3.73 5.15
C SER A 184 -17.39 -4.98 5.64
N THR A 185 -17.74 -6.14 5.09
CA THR A 185 -17.09 -7.39 5.45
C THR A 185 -16.94 -8.30 4.24
N SER A 186 -15.75 -8.88 4.11
CA SER A 186 -15.46 -9.96 3.20
C SER A 186 -15.14 -11.19 4.04
N ARG A 187 -16.01 -12.19 3.92
CA ARG A 187 -15.90 -13.45 4.65
C ARG A 187 -15.21 -14.50 3.81
N GLU A 188 -14.69 -15.51 4.49
CA GLU A 188 -14.14 -16.70 3.88
C GLU A 188 -12.99 -16.44 2.88
N LYS A 189 -12.18 -15.41 3.12
CA LYS A 189 -10.98 -15.10 2.30
C LYS A 189 -9.72 -15.53 3.03
N SER A 190 -8.71 -15.97 2.30
CA SER A 190 -7.38 -16.23 2.86
C SER A 190 -6.47 -15.02 2.64
N VAL A 191 -5.43 -14.89 3.45
CA VAL A 191 -4.40 -13.83 3.28
C VAL A 191 -3.63 -14.06 1.99
N ILE A 192 -3.29 -15.31 1.69
CA ILE A 192 -2.67 -15.72 0.43
C ILE A 192 -3.74 -16.51 -0.34
N GLU A 193 -4.18 -16.01 -1.47
CA GLU A 193 -5.13 -16.74 -2.32
C GLU A 193 -4.37 -17.46 -3.43
N LEU A 194 -4.75 -18.73 -3.63
CA LEU A 194 -4.23 -19.59 -4.68
C LEU A 194 -5.35 -19.98 -5.63
N ASP A 195 -5.03 -20.12 -6.92
CA ASP A 195 -5.94 -20.77 -7.87
C ASP A 195 -5.99 -22.30 -7.65
N LEU A 196 -6.80 -22.98 -8.48
CA LEU A 196 -6.95 -24.44 -8.44
C LEU A 196 -5.67 -25.21 -8.79
N HIS A 197 -4.68 -24.55 -9.41
CA HIS A 197 -3.39 -25.11 -9.77
C HIS A 197 -2.31 -24.80 -8.71
N GLY A 198 -2.64 -24.04 -7.67
CA GLY A 198 -1.71 -23.63 -6.62
C GLY A 198 -0.87 -22.40 -6.98
N ASN A 199 -1.22 -21.65 -8.01
CA ASN A 199 -0.56 -20.39 -8.35
C ASN A 199 -1.08 -19.26 -7.47
N LEU A 200 -0.20 -18.32 -7.10
CA LEU A 200 -0.58 -17.10 -6.39
C LEU A 200 -1.49 -16.23 -7.27
N VAL A 201 -2.65 -15.85 -6.75
CA VAL A 201 -3.58 -14.96 -7.46
C VAL A 201 -3.83 -13.64 -6.74
N GLN A 202 -3.70 -13.58 -5.42
CA GLN A 202 -4.00 -12.38 -4.65
C GLN A 202 -3.38 -12.44 -3.26
N ILE A 203 -2.97 -11.28 -2.76
CA ILE A 203 -2.60 -11.09 -1.35
C ILE A 203 -3.66 -10.17 -0.74
N ARG A 204 -4.20 -10.55 0.43
CA ARG A 204 -5.09 -9.72 1.25
C ARG A 204 -4.46 -9.52 2.61
N MET A 205 -3.71 -8.43 2.74
CA MET A 205 -3.05 -8.08 3.99
C MET A 205 -3.37 -6.64 4.36
N HIS A 206 -4.16 -6.46 5.41
CA HIS A 206 -4.31 -5.19 6.09
C HIS A 206 -4.20 -5.52 7.59
N LEU A 207 -3.19 -4.96 8.26
CA LEU A 207 -2.85 -5.31 9.65
C LEU A 207 -3.61 -4.48 10.68
N ILE A 208 -4.08 -3.30 10.28
CA ILE A 208 -4.89 -2.41 11.08
C ILE A 208 -6.37 -2.71 10.77
N GLY A 209 -7.16 -3.09 11.77
CA GLY A 209 -8.52 -3.63 11.59
C GLY A 209 -8.65 -5.12 11.92
N ARG A 210 -7.59 -5.75 12.45
CA ARG A 210 -7.71 -7.03 13.14
C ARG A 210 -7.41 -6.79 14.60
N GLU A 211 -8.38 -7.02 15.49
CA GLU A 211 -8.12 -7.12 16.92
C GLU A 211 -7.14 -8.29 17.20
N TRP A 212 -5.84 -8.05 17.01
CA TRP A 212 -4.78 -8.87 17.57
C TRP A 212 -4.12 -8.07 18.66
N ARG A 213 -4.28 -8.58 19.89
CA ARG A 213 -3.54 -8.14 21.07
C ARG A 213 -2.07 -8.00 20.69
N ARG A 214 -1.54 -6.77 20.82
CA ARG A 214 -0.12 -6.40 20.69
C ARG A 214 0.82 -7.56 21.06
N VAL A 215 1.51 -8.13 20.07
CA VAL A 215 2.78 -8.81 20.30
C VAL A 215 3.86 -7.83 19.85
N LEU A 216 4.42 -7.12 20.83
CA LEU A 216 5.56 -6.24 20.64
C LEU A 216 6.77 -7.08 20.26
N PHE A 217 7.24 -6.97 19.03
CA PHE A 217 8.63 -7.28 18.69
C PHE A 217 9.40 -5.95 18.58
N HIS A 218 10.44 -5.83 19.40
CA HIS A 218 11.37 -4.70 19.39
C HIS A 218 12.18 -4.73 18.07
N LYS A 219 12.28 -3.54 17.46
CA LYS A 219 13.03 -3.10 16.25
C LYS A 219 14.45 -3.68 16.06
N PRO A 220 15.14 -3.47 14.90
CA PRO A 220 14.78 -2.58 13.75
C PRO A 220 15.00 -3.15 12.32
N PHE A 221 14.43 -2.41 11.34
CA PHE A 221 14.91 -2.09 9.98
C PHE A 221 15.44 -3.19 9.03
N ILE A 222 15.00 -3.12 7.76
CA ILE A 222 15.80 -2.81 6.56
C ILE A 222 14.84 -2.59 5.37
N LEU A 223 15.05 -1.45 4.68
CA LEU A 223 14.53 -0.93 3.39
C LEU A 223 13.16 -1.44 2.89
#